data_AF-A0A4P9WGX5-F1
#
_entry.id   AF-A0A4P9WGX5-F1
#
_cell.length_a   1.000
_cell.length_b   1.000
_cell.length_c   1.000
_cell.angle_alpha   90.00
_cell.angle_beta   90.00
_cell.angle_gamma   90.00
#
_symmetry.space_group_name_H-M   'P 1'
#
loop_
_entity.id
_entity.type
_entity.pdbx_description
1 polymer ?
#
loop_
_entity_poly.entity_id
_entity_poly.type
_entity_poly.pdbx_seq_one_letter_code
_entity_poly.pdbx_strand_id
1 'polypeptide(L)'
;VLVDGPTTGVARQAVSFKRSTLTDIVVKVPRTIGTASLKLALEKQDLAGKWGATAWAKKIVARDTRANLTDFDRFKLLVARKQRSAIIKSAVNKLRNPSGKVKKSGKSAAKLVARVTAKKGAKPVKAKK
;
A
#
# COMPACT_ATOMS: atom_id res chain seq x y z
N VAL A 1 20.06 26.69 8.22
CA VAL A 1 18.78 27.43 8.05
C VAL A 1 18.11 27.54 9.39
N LEU A 2 17.44 28.66 9.67
CA LEU A 2 16.58 28.77 10.83
C LEU A 2 15.21 28.18 10.47
N VAL A 3 14.76 27.16 11.20
CA VAL A 3 13.48 26.49 11.00
C VAL A 3 12.60 26.75 12.22
N ASP A 4 11.30 26.94 11.99
CA ASP A 4 10.30 27.20 13.01
C ASP A 4 8.98 26.50 12.64
N GLY A 5 8.40 25.75 13.58
CA GLY A 5 7.19 24.96 13.36
C GLY A 5 6.17 25.17 14.49
N PRO A 6 5.52 26.34 14.56
CA PRO A 6 4.67 26.72 15.70
C PRO A 6 3.39 25.89 15.81
N THR A 7 2.94 25.25 14.72
CA THR A 7 1.77 24.35 14.70
C THR A 7 2.15 22.88 14.86
N THR A 8 3.39 22.51 14.55
CA THR A 8 3.89 21.12 14.53
C THR A 8 4.70 20.75 15.78
N GLY A 9 4.78 21.65 16.77
CA GLY A 9 5.54 21.44 18.01
C GLY A 9 7.06 21.53 17.84
N VAL A 10 7.56 22.06 16.73
CA VAL A 10 9.00 22.21 16.49
C VAL A 10 9.42 23.61 16.90
N ALA A 11 10.17 23.71 18.01
CA ALA A 11 10.73 24.97 18.48
C ALA A 11 11.71 25.56 17.46
N ARG A 12 11.82 26.89 17.46
CA ARG A 12 12.71 27.64 16.57
C ARG A 12 14.17 27.24 16.79
N GLN A 13 14.79 26.66 15.77
CA GLN A 13 16.14 26.10 15.86
C GLN A 13 16.91 26.16 14.54
N ALA A 14 18.23 26.09 14.61
CA ALA A 14 19.08 25.97 13.44
C ALA A 14 19.12 24.51 12.95
N VAL A 15 18.79 24.30 11.67
CA VAL A 15 18.83 22.98 11.01
C VAL A 15 19.70 23.05 9.76
N SER A 16 20.50 22.00 9.52
CA SER A 16 21.27 21.83 8.30
C SER A 16 20.37 21.48 7.12
N PHE A 17 20.64 22.06 5.95
CA PHE A 17 19.94 21.73 4.71
C PHE A 17 20.01 20.22 4.38
N LYS A 18 21.10 19.54 4.75
CA LYS A 18 21.26 18.10 4.50
C LYS A 18 20.21 17.23 5.22
N ARG A 19 19.64 17.72 6.32
CA ARG A 19 18.63 17.02 7.13
C ARG A 19 17.20 17.43 6.80
N SER A 20 17.01 18.36 5.86
CA SER A 20 15.70 18.90 5.49
C SER A 20 15.42 18.63 4.03
N THR A 21 14.20 18.18 3.73
CA THR A 21 13.71 18.07 2.36
C THR A 21 12.64 19.13 2.14
N LEU A 22 12.78 19.91 1.07
CA LEU A 22 11.84 20.99 0.76
C LEU A 22 10.56 20.39 0.15
N THR A 23 9.44 21.04 0.42
CA THR A 23 8.14 20.73 -0.18
C THR A 23 7.75 21.84 -1.15
N ASP A 24 6.83 21.56 -2.08
CA ASP A 24 6.38 22.54 -3.06
C ASP A 24 5.48 23.65 -2.47
N ILE A 25 5.13 23.56 -1.18
CA ILE A 25 4.25 24.51 -0.52
C ILE A 25 5.06 25.71 -0.03
N VAL A 26 4.74 26.90 -0.54
CA VAL A 26 5.43 28.15 -0.21
C VAL A 26 4.48 29.10 0.52
N VAL A 27 4.90 29.58 1.69
CA VAL A 27 4.20 30.61 2.47
C VAL A 27 4.98 31.91 2.36
N LYS A 28 4.35 32.96 1.81
CA LYS A 28 4.98 34.28 1.69
C LYS A 28 4.98 34.99 3.04
N VAL A 29 6.16 35.11 3.64
CA VAL A 29 6.40 35.81 4.92
C VAL A 29 7.66 36.67 4.83
N PRO A 30 7.74 37.79 5.59
CA PRO A 30 8.97 38.57 5.68
C PRO A 30 10.10 37.76 6.31
N ARG A 31 11.34 38.06 5.91
CA ARG A 31 12.54 37.50 6.53
C ARG A 31 12.60 37.96 7.98
N THR A 32 12.80 37.03 8.92
CA THR A 32 12.82 37.29 10.38
C THR A 32 11.45 37.52 11.03
N ILE A 33 10.39 36.84 10.55
CA ILE A 33 9.08 36.83 11.21
C ILE A 33 9.12 36.20 12.61
N GLY A 34 8.34 36.73 13.56
CA GLY A 34 8.13 36.15 14.89
C GLY A 34 7.27 34.88 14.88
N THR A 35 7.37 34.04 15.91
CA THR A 35 6.63 32.75 16.03
C THR A 35 5.12 32.96 16.00
N ALA A 36 4.61 33.95 16.72
CA ALA A 36 3.18 34.27 16.80
C ALA A 36 2.60 34.67 15.44
N SER A 37 3.25 35.61 14.74
CA SER A 37 2.82 36.05 13.41
C SER A 37 2.96 34.94 12.36
N LEU A 38 3.98 34.09 12.48
CA LEU A 38 4.14 32.92 11.61
C LEU A 38 3.00 31.93 11.79
N LYS A 39 2.60 31.64 13.04
CA LYS A 39 1.45 30.76 13.32
C LYS A 39 0.19 31.24 12.61
N LEU A 40 -0.14 32.52 12.74
CA LEU A 40 -1.29 33.13 12.07
C LEU A 40 -1.20 33.03 10.53
N ALA A 41 0.00 33.21 9.96
CA ALA A 41 0.20 33.08 8.51
C ALA A 41 0.00 31.64 8.01
N LEU A 42 0.45 30.65 8.79
CA LEU A 42 0.30 29.23 8.47
C LEU A 42 -1.16 28.78 8.55
N GLU A 43 -1.90 29.25 9.57
CA GLU A 43 -3.33 28.98 9.75
C GLU A 43 -4.17 29.66 8.65
N LYS A 44 -3.88 30.93 8.32
CA LYS A 44 -4.56 31.65 7.23
C LYS A 44 -4.45 30.96 5.88
N GLN A 45 -3.35 30.25 5.63
CA GLN A 45 -3.12 29.55 4.37
C GLN A 45 -3.49 28.06 4.43
N ASP A 46 -4.04 27.58 5.54
CA ASP A 46 -4.35 26.17 5.81
C ASP A 46 -3.19 25.24 5.39
N LEU A 47 -2.00 25.48 5.94
CA LEU A 47 -0.82 24.69 5.58
C LEU A 47 -0.99 23.21 5.94
N ALA A 48 -1.65 22.92 7.07
CA ALA A 48 -1.88 21.56 7.53
C ALA A 48 -2.83 20.80 6.58
N GLY A 49 -3.93 21.41 6.14
CA GLY A 49 -4.83 20.82 5.16
C GLY A 49 -4.16 20.62 3.81
N LYS A 50 -3.43 21.63 3.32
CA LYS A 50 -2.65 21.53 2.06
C LYS A 50 -1.63 20.40 2.11
N TRP A 51 -0.87 20.28 3.20
CA TRP A 51 0.07 19.18 3.40
C TRP A 51 -0.66 17.84 3.38
N GLY A 52 -1.74 17.68 4.15
CA GLY A 52 -2.52 16.44 4.21
C GLY A 52 -3.14 16.02 2.88
N ALA A 53 -3.46 16.97 2.00
CA ALA A 53 -3.97 16.68 0.66
C ALA A 53 -2.93 16.07 -0.28
N THR A 54 -1.63 16.34 -0.04
CA THR A 54 -0.55 15.88 -0.92
C THR A 54 -0.43 14.36 -0.97
N ALA A 55 -0.01 13.82 -2.13
CA ALA A 55 0.27 12.40 -2.27
C ALA A 55 1.43 11.96 -1.35
N TRP A 56 2.37 12.86 -1.03
CA TRP A 56 3.48 12.58 -0.14
C TRP A 56 3.01 12.36 1.30
N ALA A 57 2.21 13.27 1.85
CA ALA A 57 1.67 13.11 3.20
C ALA A 57 0.82 11.84 3.31
N LYS A 58 -0.05 11.57 2.33
CA LYS A 58 -0.85 10.34 2.27
C LYS A 58 0.02 9.07 2.27
N LYS A 59 1.17 9.08 1.59
CA LYS A 59 2.15 7.96 1.63
C LYS A 59 2.82 7.82 2.98
N ILE A 60 3.11 8.90 3.69
CA ILE A 60 3.68 8.86 5.04
C ILE A 60 2.66 8.22 5.99
N VAL A 61 1.42 8.71 6.00
CA VAL A 61 0.32 8.17 6.83
C VAL A 61 0.06 6.70 6.51
N ALA A 62 0.05 6.32 5.23
CA ALA A 62 -0.12 4.91 4.84
C ALA A 62 1.03 4.00 5.30
N ARG A 63 2.26 4.51 5.43
CA ARG A 63 3.40 3.75 5.99
C ARG A 63 3.27 3.61 7.49
N ASP A 64 2.94 4.70 8.18
CA ASP A 64 2.78 4.71 9.63
C ASP A 64 1.64 3.80 10.08
N THR A 65 0.45 3.91 9.46
CA THR A 65 -0.67 3.02 9.71
C THR A 65 -0.33 1.54 9.50
N ARG A 66 0.45 1.20 8.47
CA ARG A 66 0.92 -0.17 8.22
C ARG A 66 1.91 -0.67 9.27
N ALA A 67 2.78 0.20 9.76
CA ALA A 67 3.72 -0.13 10.84
C ALA A 67 2.95 -0.43 12.15
N ASN A 68 1.88 0.32 12.40
CA ASN A 68 1.08 0.24 13.63
C ASN A 68 -0.04 -0.83 13.58
N LEU A 69 -0.17 -1.63 12.50
CA LEU A 69 -1.20 -2.67 12.42
C LEU A 69 -0.97 -3.80 13.44
N THR A 70 -2.03 -4.15 14.17
CA THR A 70 -2.07 -5.34 15.02
C THR A 70 -2.19 -6.61 14.17
N ASP A 71 -1.87 -7.77 14.76
CA ASP A 71 -1.94 -9.05 14.04
C ASP A 71 -3.33 -9.34 13.48
N PHE A 72 -4.37 -9.07 14.28
CA PHE A 72 -5.75 -9.24 13.84
C PHE A 72 -6.11 -8.33 12.66
N ASP A 73 -5.60 -7.10 12.64
CA ASP A 73 -5.85 -6.18 11.52
C ASP A 73 -5.10 -6.61 10.24
N ARG A 74 -3.93 -7.24 10.38
CA ARG A 74 -3.24 -7.87 9.23
C ARG A 74 -4.04 -9.03 8.66
N PHE A 75 -4.69 -9.83 9.51
CA PHE A 75 -5.59 -10.88 9.05
C PHE A 75 -6.81 -10.31 8.29
N LYS A 76 -7.49 -9.28 8.84
CA LYS A 76 -8.59 -8.59 8.13
C LYS A 76 -8.14 -8.04 6.78
N LEU A 77 -6.97 -7.38 6.74
CA LEU A 77 -6.38 -6.85 5.52
C LEU A 77 -6.14 -7.97 4.48
N LEU A 78 -5.62 -9.12 4.92
CA LEU A 78 -5.40 -10.29 4.05
C LEU A 78 -6.70 -10.77 3.41
N VAL A 79 -7.75 -10.96 4.23
CA VAL A 79 -9.07 -11.41 3.74
C VAL A 79 -9.65 -10.41 2.76
N ALA A 80 -9.65 -9.12 3.10
CA ALA A 80 -10.13 -8.05 2.22
C ALA A 80 -9.34 -7.98 0.89
N ARG A 81 -8.01 -8.12 0.93
CA ARG A 81 -7.15 -8.16 -0.27
C ARG A 81 -7.48 -9.36 -1.15
N LYS A 82 -7.77 -10.53 -0.57
CA LYS A 82 -8.14 -11.74 -1.33
C LYS A 82 -9.47 -11.54 -2.05
N GLN A 83 -10.49 -10.99 -1.38
CA GLN A 83 -11.78 -10.67 -1.97
C GLN A 83 -11.64 -9.64 -3.12
N ARG A 84 -10.94 -8.53 -2.87
CA ARG A 84 -10.67 -7.51 -3.90
C ARG A 84 -9.96 -8.09 -5.12
N SER A 85 -8.95 -8.93 -4.91
CA SER A 85 -8.18 -9.54 -6.00
C SER A 85 -9.02 -10.51 -6.84
N ALA A 86 -9.93 -11.27 -6.23
CA ALA A 86 -10.85 -12.15 -6.95
C ALA A 86 -11.79 -11.37 -7.87
N ILE A 87 -12.37 -10.27 -7.37
CA ILE A 87 -13.25 -9.39 -8.15
C ILE A 87 -12.48 -8.77 -9.32
N ILE A 88 -11.33 -8.14 -9.06
CA ILE A 88 -10.50 -7.53 -10.10
C ILE A 88 -10.09 -8.56 -11.15
N LYS A 89 -9.64 -9.76 -10.75
CA LYS A 89 -9.25 -10.82 -11.69
C LYS A 89 -10.41 -11.22 -12.60
N SER A 90 -11.62 -11.34 -12.08
CA SER A 90 -12.80 -11.66 -12.88
C SER A 90 -13.16 -10.54 -13.87
N ALA A 91 -13.11 -9.28 -13.42
CA ALA A 91 -13.38 -8.11 -14.25
C ALA A 91 -12.33 -7.95 -15.37
N VAL A 92 -11.04 -8.03 -15.03
CA VAL A 92 -9.94 -7.94 -15.99
C VAL A 92 -10.01 -9.08 -17.00
N ASN A 93 -10.37 -10.30 -16.59
CA ASN A 93 -10.50 -11.42 -17.53
C ASN A 93 -11.68 -11.24 -18.51
N LYS A 94 -12.78 -10.60 -18.07
CA LYS A 94 -13.89 -10.20 -18.97
C LYS A 94 -13.44 -9.12 -19.96
N LEU A 95 -12.71 -8.10 -19.49
CA LEU A 95 -12.21 -7.01 -20.36
C LEU A 95 -11.15 -7.49 -21.37
N ARG A 96 -10.29 -8.43 -20.98
CA ARG A 96 -9.24 -8.98 -21.86
C ARG A 96 -9.81 -9.88 -22.97
N ASN A 97 -10.93 -10.54 -22.72
CA ASN A 97 -11.64 -11.35 -23.71
C ASN A 97 -13.07 -10.81 -23.90
N PRO A 98 -13.25 -9.66 -24.59
CA PRO A 98 -14.57 -9.04 -24.76
C PRO A 98 -15.55 -9.90 -25.58
N SER A 99 -15.04 -10.84 -26.40
CA SER A 99 -15.84 -11.68 -27.30
C SER A 99 -15.59 -13.20 -27.14
N GLY A 100 -14.85 -13.62 -26.11
CA GLY A 100 -14.24 -14.96 -26.07
C GLY A 100 -14.99 -15.98 -25.21
N LYS A 101 -15.68 -16.92 -25.87
CA LYS A 101 -16.21 -18.19 -25.32
C LYS A 101 -15.36 -18.68 -24.14
N VAL A 102 -15.96 -18.79 -22.96
CA VAL A 102 -15.33 -19.37 -21.78
C VAL A 102 -14.86 -20.78 -22.14
N LYS A 103 -13.56 -20.98 -22.39
CA LYS A 103 -12.98 -22.33 -22.38
C LYS A 103 -13.14 -22.83 -20.96
N LYS A 104 -14.19 -23.63 -20.73
CA LYS A 104 -14.40 -24.39 -19.49
C LYS A 104 -13.11 -25.15 -19.21
N SER A 105 -12.28 -24.65 -18.29
CA SER A 105 -11.14 -25.37 -17.73
C SER A 105 -11.67 -26.44 -16.77
N GLY A 106 -12.50 -27.34 -17.29
CA GLY A 106 -13.14 -28.45 -16.58
C GLY A 106 -12.49 -29.76 -16.98
N LYS A 107 -11.17 -29.88 -16.90
CA LYS A 107 -10.45 -31.16 -17.07
C LYS A 107 -9.26 -31.36 -16.13
N SER A 108 -9.18 -30.62 -15.00
CA SER A 108 -8.08 -30.81 -14.05
C SER A 108 -8.34 -31.95 -13.05
N ALA A 109 -9.59 -32.16 -12.63
CA ALA A 109 -9.93 -33.21 -11.66
C ALA A 109 -9.78 -34.62 -12.25
N ALA A 110 -10.28 -34.85 -13.48
CA ALA A 110 -10.13 -36.14 -14.17
C ALA A 110 -8.66 -36.52 -14.44
N LYS A 111 -7.80 -35.52 -14.74
CA LYS A 111 -6.37 -35.74 -15.02
C LYS A 111 -5.56 -36.07 -13.76
N LEU A 112 -5.98 -35.55 -12.60
CA LEU A 112 -5.36 -35.87 -11.30
C LEU A 112 -5.75 -37.28 -10.84
N VAL A 113 -7.04 -37.64 -10.96
CA VAL A 113 -7.54 -38.98 -10.60
C VAL A 113 -6.92 -40.07 -11.49
N ALA A 114 -6.80 -39.83 -12.80
CA ALA A 114 -6.14 -40.76 -13.73
C ALA A 114 -4.63 -40.94 -13.45
N ARG A 115 -3.94 -39.91 -12.92
CA ARG A 115 -2.52 -40.00 -12.57
C ARG A 115 -2.27 -40.78 -11.28
N VAL A 116 -3.23 -40.77 -10.35
CA VAL A 116 -3.14 -41.50 -9.08
C VAL A 116 -3.47 -42.99 -9.28
N THR A 117 -4.44 -43.33 -10.13
CA THR A 117 -4.81 -44.73 -10.42
C THR A 117 -3.74 -45.46 -11.24
N ALA A 118 -3.07 -44.79 -12.18
CA ALA A 118 -1.97 -45.38 -12.96
C ALA A 118 -0.75 -45.78 -12.10
N LYS A 119 -0.53 -45.15 -10.94
CA LYS A 119 0.63 -45.45 -10.07
C LYS A 119 0.42 -46.65 -9.15
N LYS A 120 -0.83 -47.15 -9.01
CA LYS A 120 -1.19 -48.27 -8.11
C LYS A 120 -1.19 -49.66 -8.78
N GLY A 121 -0.90 -49.73 -10.09
CA GLY A 121 -1.01 -50.96 -10.90
C GLY A 121 0.26 -51.82 -11.06
N ALA A 122 1.39 -51.45 -10.46
CA ALA A 122 2.59 -52.29 -10.52
C ALA A 122 2.54 -53.39 -9.44
N LYS A 123 2.09 -54.60 -9.82
CA LYS A 123 2.14 -55.81 -8.98
C LYS A 123 3.59 -56.37 -8.90
N PRO A 124 3.93 -57.10 -7.81
CA PRO A 124 5.30 -57.36 -7.39
C PRO A 124 5.98 -58.47 -8.20
N VAL A 125 7.28 -58.32 -8.44
CA VAL A 125 8.12 -59.35 -9.05
C VAL A 125 8.29 -60.51 -8.05
N LYS A 126 7.92 -61.72 -8.48
CA LYS A 126 7.99 -62.97 -7.72
C LYS A 126 9.45 -63.40 -7.50
N ALA A 127 9.75 -63.82 -6.27
CA ALA A 127 10.97 -64.54 -5.90
C ALA A 127 11.07 -65.90 -6.62
N LYS A 128 12.29 -66.29 -7.02
CA LYS A 128 12.69 -67.69 -7.26
C LYS A 128 14.16 -67.88 -6.87
N LYS A 129 14.34 -68.87 -5.98
CA LYS A 129 15.52 -69.63 -5.52
C LYS A 129 16.89 -68.96 -5.61
#